data_AF-A0A166Y205-F1
#
_entry.id   AF-A0A166Y205-F1
#
_cell.length_a   1.000
_cell.length_b   1.000
_cell.length_c   1.000
_cell.angle_alpha   90.00
_cell.angle_beta   90.00
_cell.angle_gamma   90.00
#
_symmetry.space_group_name_H-M   'P 1'
#
loop_
_entity.id
_entity.type
_entity.pdbx_description
1 polymer ?
#
loop_
_entity_poly.entity_id
_entity_poly.type
_entity_poly.pdbx_seq_one_letter_code
_entity_poly.pdbx_strand_id
1 'polypeptide(L)'
;MEWRPYPYPTDKSPMEGTTAQHEGEWLHAAHTDPIFIHPIGYRDITEAVKLELLQRTFWPSLVSWVEARQEVLPGGEVLGGWSRADMYGMMDWYRLCFNMTSRYEDAVAAHEDGIWRTVILTSPWWDWPEFAYLYVKTIRDDKGIPQRDINGRIQREMRDPYDDKLEDEFMDVWERVANTRPLRKHANGRIFLPCDRPMVSKTASTGAAIAAKANGNGLGSSGPIKAATPQAAR
;
A
#
# COMPACT_ATOMS: atom_id res chain seq x y z
N MET A 1 -18.46 -18.48 15.78
CA MET A 1 -18.87 -18.94 14.43
C MET A 1 -17.76 -18.48 13.50
N GLU A 2 -17.01 -19.40 12.89
CA GLU A 2 -16.05 -19.02 11.84
C GLU A 2 -16.83 -18.62 10.60
N TRP A 3 -16.80 -17.33 10.26
CA TRP A 3 -17.30 -16.84 8.99
C TRP A 3 -16.41 -17.40 7.88
N ARG A 4 -16.96 -18.27 7.03
CA ARG A 4 -16.24 -18.73 5.84
C ARG A 4 -16.45 -17.70 4.73
N PRO A 5 -15.39 -17.20 4.09
CA PRO A 5 -15.52 -16.38 2.89
C PRO A 5 -16.35 -17.14 1.86
N TYR A 6 -17.29 -16.46 1.21
CA TYR A 6 -17.87 -16.99 -0.01
C TYR A 6 -16.72 -17.14 -1.03
N PRO A 7 -16.59 -18.26 -1.75
CA PRO A 7 -15.43 -18.45 -2.60
C PRO A 7 -15.47 -17.45 -3.75
N TYR A 8 -14.64 -16.42 -3.64
CA TYR A 8 -14.34 -15.53 -4.75
C TYR A 8 -13.72 -16.34 -5.90
N PRO A 9 -13.94 -15.94 -7.16
CA PRO A 9 -13.29 -16.58 -8.29
C PRO A 9 -11.76 -16.54 -8.18
N THR A 10 -11.09 -17.67 -8.45
CA THR A 10 -9.63 -17.82 -8.25
C THR A 10 -8.82 -17.73 -9.55
N ASP A 11 -9.47 -17.82 -10.70
CA ASP A 11 -8.86 -17.93 -12.03
C ASP A 11 -9.10 -16.69 -12.90
N LYS A 12 -9.67 -15.63 -12.34
CA LYS A 12 -10.00 -14.41 -13.08
C LYS A 12 -9.79 -13.13 -12.27
N SER A 13 -9.64 -12.04 -13.01
CA SER A 13 -9.55 -10.69 -12.47
C SER A 13 -10.83 -10.31 -11.71
N PRO A 14 -10.73 -9.51 -10.64
CA PRO A 14 -11.88 -8.80 -10.08
C PRO A 14 -12.43 -7.70 -11.01
N MET A 15 -11.77 -7.42 -12.14
CA MET A 15 -12.20 -6.45 -13.15
C MET A 15 -12.60 -7.13 -14.46
N GLU A 16 -13.46 -6.50 -15.24
CA GLU A 16 -13.91 -6.95 -16.55
C GLU A 16 -12.89 -6.58 -17.64
N GLY A 17 -12.27 -7.61 -18.22
CA GLY A 17 -11.28 -7.45 -19.28
C GLY A 17 -10.18 -6.49 -18.85
N THR A 18 -9.79 -5.55 -19.72
CA THR A 18 -8.80 -4.51 -19.43
C THR A 18 -9.41 -3.20 -18.96
N THR A 19 -10.67 -3.21 -18.53
CA THR A 19 -11.40 -2.01 -18.12
C THR A 19 -11.46 -1.91 -16.59
N ALA A 20 -11.73 -0.71 -16.08
CA ALA A 20 -11.95 -0.48 -14.65
C ALA A 20 -13.34 -0.94 -14.16
N GLN A 21 -14.08 -1.71 -14.95
CA GLN A 21 -15.42 -2.18 -14.59
C GLN A 21 -15.31 -3.44 -13.73
N HIS A 22 -16.16 -3.54 -12.69
CA HIS A 22 -16.16 -4.71 -11.80
C HIS A 22 -16.70 -5.95 -12.52
N GLU A 23 -16.05 -7.09 -12.30
CA GLU A 23 -16.47 -8.36 -12.89
C GLU A 23 -17.75 -8.89 -12.21
N GLY A 24 -18.70 -9.41 -13.00
CA GLY A 24 -20.04 -9.74 -12.53
C GLY A 24 -20.13 -10.84 -11.47
N GLU A 25 -19.34 -11.92 -11.58
CA GLU A 25 -19.32 -12.96 -10.54
C GLU A 25 -18.58 -12.49 -9.29
N TRP A 26 -17.57 -11.61 -9.44
CA TRP A 26 -16.94 -10.95 -8.29
C TRP A 26 -17.91 -10.06 -7.54
N LEU A 27 -18.72 -9.25 -8.26
CA LEU A 27 -19.78 -8.46 -7.64
C LEU A 27 -20.78 -9.34 -6.90
N HIS A 28 -21.22 -10.43 -7.53
CA HIS A 28 -22.13 -11.38 -6.90
C HIS A 28 -21.55 -11.99 -5.61
N ALA A 29 -20.29 -12.45 -5.66
CA ALA A 29 -19.58 -12.97 -4.49
C ALA A 29 -19.45 -11.89 -3.40
N ALA A 30 -19.03 -10.68 -3.77
CA ALA A 30 -18.90 -9.56 -2.85
C ALA A 30 -20.23 -9.19 -2.18
N HIS A 31 -21.35 -9.23 -2.90
CA HIS A 31 -22.68 -8.96 -2.33
C HIS A 31 -23.22 -10.07 -1.43
N THR A 32 -22.56 -11.24 -1.39
CA THR A 32 -22.94 -12.37 -0.53
C THR A 32 -21.96 -12.57 0.62
N ASP A 33 -20.76 -11.98 0.57
CA ASP A 33 -19.79 -12.00 1.65
C ASP A 33 -20.17 -10.99 2.75
N PRO A 34 -20.50 -11.44 3.97
CA PRO A 34 -20.84 -10.57 5.10
C PRO A 34 -19.73 -9.56 5.44
N ILE A 35 -18.45 -9.94 5.30
CA ILE A 35 -17.31 -9.05 5.54
C ILE A 35 -17.34 -7.89 4.56
N PHE A 36 -17.68 -8.17 3.31
CA PHE A 36 -17.70 -7.16 2.26
C PHE A 36 -18.91 -6.22 2.39
N ILE A 37 -20.13 -6.76 2.52
CA ILE A 37 -21.36 -5.95 2.43
C ILE A 37 -21.67 -5.11 3.67
N HIS A 38 -21.32 -5.60 4.86
CA HIS A 38 -21.78 -4.96 6.09
C HIS A 38 -20.82 -3.85 6.52
N PRO A 39 -21.34 -2.74 7.09
CA PRO A 39 -20.50 -1.64 7.53
C PRO A 39 -19.59 -2.05 8.70
N ILE A 40 -18.52 -1.29 8.90
CA ILE A 40 -17.66 -1.43 10.08
C ILE A 40 -18.51 -1.25 11.35
N GLY A 41 -18.31 -2.13 12.33
CA GLY A 41 -19.08 -2.17 13.57
C GLY A 41 -20.31 -3.10 13.52
N TYR A 42 -20.64 -3.67 12.37
CA TYR A 42 -21.61 -4.77 12.32
C TYR A 42 -20.99 -6.05 12.88
N ARG A 43 -21.46 -6.50 14.06
CA ARG A 43 -20.92 -7.65 14.80
C ARG A 43 -19.42 -7.47 15.03
N ASP A 44 -18.58 -8.38 14.53
CA ASP A 44 -17.12 -8.38 14.70
C ASP A 44 -16.40 -7.80 13.46
N ILE A 45 -17.12 -7.17 12.53
CA ILE A 45 -16.53 -6.60 11.31
C ILE A 45 -15.80 -5.31 11.65
N THR A 46 -14.49 -5.34 11.46
CA THR A 46 -13.59 -4.20 11.64
C THR A 46 -12.99 -3.78 10.30
N GLU A 47 -12.45 -2.57 10.25
CA GLU A 47 -11.65 -2.10 9.12
C GLU A 47 -10.53 -3.09 8.77
N ALA A 48 -9.83 -3.60 9.78
CA ALA A 48 -8.73 -4.56 9.59
C ALA A 48 -9.20 -5.84 8.87
N VAL A 49 -10.39 -6.35 9.19
CA VAL A 49 -10.95 -7.56 8.55
C VAL A 49 -11.30 -7.30 7.08
N LYS A 50 -11.88 -6.13 6.77
CA LYS A 50 -12.14 -5.72 5.37
C LYS A 50 -10.84 -5.54 4.58
N LEU A 51 -9.86 -4.86 5.17
CA LEU A 51 -8.55 -4.67 4.54
C LEU A 51 -7.81 -6.00 4.34
N GLU A 52 -7.95 -6.96 5.26
CA GLU A 52 -7.39 -8.30 5.07
C GLU A 52 -8.05 -9.03 3.90
N LEU A 53 -9.38 -8.93 3.75
CA LEU A 53 -10.09 -9.49 2.59
C LEU A 53 -9.56 -8.91 1.27
N LEU A 54 -9.48 -7.58 1.17
CA LEU A 54 -8.96 -6.89 -0.03
C LEU A 54 -7.50 -7.27 -0.32
N GLN A 55 -6.66 -7.36 0.72
CA GLN A 55 -5.28 -7.80 0.60
C GLN A 55 -5.14 -9.26 0.17
N ARG A 56 -5.85 -10.18 0.80
CA ARG A 56 -5.61 -11.62 0.62
C ARG A 56 -6.35 -12.22 -0.57
N THR A 57 -7.35 -11.51 -1.09
CA THR A 57 -8.19 -12.01 -2.19
C THR A 57 -8.09 -11.12 -3.43
N PHE A 58 -8.43 -9.84 -3.32
CA PHE A 58 -8.58 -8.97 -4.49
C PHE A 58 -7.23 -8.63 -5.14
N TRP A 59 -6.24 -8.21 -4.34
CA TRP A 59 -4.90 -7.92 -4.86
C TRP A 59 -4.22 -9.12 -5.53
N PRO A 60 -4.15 -10.32 -4.92
CA PRO A 60 -3.60 -11.51 -5.56
C PRO A 60 -4.27 -11.87 -6.87
N SER A 61 -5.61 -11.82 -6.93
CA SER A 61 -6.34 -12.13 -8.15
C SER A 61 -6.06 -11.13 -9.27
N LEU A 62 -6.02 -9.84 -8.96
CA LEU A 62 -5.66 -8.82 -9.95
C LEU A 62 -4.20 -8.98 -10.41
N VAL A 63 -3.25 -9.19 -9.49
CA VAL A 63 -1.84 -9.40 -9.86
C VAL A 63 -1.69 -10.62 -10.75
N SER A 64 -2.28 -11.76 -10.36
CA SER A 64 -2.19 -13.00 -11.14
C SER A 64 -2.71 -12.79 -12.55
N TRP A 65 -3.80 -12.04 -12.70
CA TRP A 65 -4.38 -11.75 -13.99
C TRP A 65 -3.51 -10.80 -14.83
N VAL A 66 -2.98 -9.72 -14.24
CA VAL A 66 -2.07 -8.80 -14.95
C VAL A 66 -0.80 -9.53 -15.39
N GLU A 67 -0.19 -10.34 -14.52
CA GLU A 67 1.00 -11.12 -14.88
C GLU A 67 0.71 -12.16 -15.98
N ALA A 68 -0.49 -12.77 -16.00
CA ALA A 68 -0.85 -13.74 -17.02
C ALA A 68 -1.03 -13.14 -18.43
N ARG A 69 -1.38 -11.85 -18.54
CA ARG A 69 -1.53 -11.14 -19.82
C ARG A 69 -0.26 -10.39 -20.26
N GLN A 70 0.76 -10.32 -19.40
CA GLN A 70 1.99 -9.61 -19.71
C GLN A 70 2.80 -10.36 -20.76
N GLU A 71 3.16 -9.67 -21.83
CA GLU A 71 4.04 -10.17 -22.87
C GLU A 71 5.29 -9.30 -22.95
N VAL A 72 6.47 -9.92 -22.83
CA VAL A 72 7.75 -9.22 -22.99
C VAL A 72 8.17 -9.36 -24.45
N LEU A 73 8.13 -8.25 -25.18
CA LEU A 73 8.55 -8.20 -26.58
C LEU A 73 10.07 -8.39 -26.70
N PRO A 74 10.59 -8.76 -27.90
CA PRO A 74 12.03 -8.94 -28.12
C PRO A 74 12.91 -7.72 -27.79
N GLY A 75 12.31 -6.51 -27.76
CA GLY A 75 12.98 -5.26 -27.36
C GLY A 75 12.98 -4.97 -25.85
N GLY A 76 12.41 -5.86 -25.02
CA GLY A 76 12.27 -5.68 -23.58
C GLY A 76 11.06 -4.82 -23.15
N GLU A 77 10.24 -4.38 -24.10
CA GLU A 77 8.98 -3.70 -23.83
C GLU A 77 7.94 -4.69 -23.29
N VAL A 78 7.18 -4.27 -22.29
CA VAL A 78 6.11 -5.08 -21.68
C VAL A 78 4.76 -4.63 -22.23
N LEU A 79 4.12 -5.47 -23.04
CA LEU A 79 2.72 -5.33 -23.40
C LEU A 79 1.85 -5.92 -22.29
N GLY A 80 0.67 -5.32 -22.06
CA GLY A 80 -0.27 -5.82 -21.05
C GLY A 80 0.14 -5.56 -19.60
N GLY A 81 1.02 -4.57 -19.38
CA GLY A 81 1.45 -4.12 -18.05
C GLY A 81 0.31 -3.58 -17.17
N TRP A 82 0.68 -2.91 -16.08
CA TRP A 82 -0.27 -2.23 -15.21
C TRP A 82 -0.78 -0.97 -15.88
N SER A 83 -2.08 -0.72 -15.79
CA SER A 83 -2.74 0.47 -16.34
C SER A 83 -3.46 1.24 -15.24
N ARG A 84 -3.68 2.55 -15.44
CA ARG A 84 -4.51 3.35 -14.51
C ARG A 84 -5.87 2.73 -14.23
N ALA A 85 -6.46 2.04 -15.21
CA ALA A 85 -7.74 1.34 -15.04
C ALA A 85 -7.69 0.27 -13.94
N ASP A 86 -6.57 -0.42 -13.77
CA ASP A 86 -6.39 -1.45 -12.75
C ASP A 86 -6.41 -0.84 -11.33
N MET A 87 -5.72 0.29 -11.14
CA MET A 87 -5.73 1.00 -9.85
C MET A 87 -7.08 1.65 -9.58
N TYR A 88 -7.69 2.30 -10.58
CA TYR A 88 -9.02 2.86 -10.47
C TYR A 88 -10.06 1.81 -10.05
N GLY A 89 -10.04 0.64 -10.68
CA GLY A 89 -10.91 -0.48 -10.32
C GLY A 89 -10.68 -0.95 -8.88
N MET A 90 -9.42 -1.04 -8.43
CA MET A 90 -9.12 -1.36 -7.04
C MET A 90 -9.62 -0.30 -6.06
N MET A 91 -9.47 0.99 -6.35
CA MET A 91 -10.02 2.04 -5.50
C MET A 91 -11.55 1.95 -5.41
N ASP A 92 -12.23 1.61 -6.51
CA ASP A 92 -13.69 1.43 -6.50
C ASP A 92 -14.12 0.17 -5.72
N TRP A 93 -13.36 -0.92 -5.77
CA TRP A 93 -13.58 -2.08 -4.89
C TRP A 93 -13.44 -1.73 -3.41
N TYR A 94 -12.47 -0.88 -3.06
CA TYR A 94 -12.31 -0.38 -1.70
C TYR A 94 -13.53 0.47 -1.31
N ARG A 95 -13.94 1.42 -2.15
CA ARG A 95 -15.13 2.25 -1.90
C ARG A 95 -16.37 1.40 -1.67
N LEU A 96 -16.62 0.40 -2.52
CA LEU A 96 -17.72 -0.56 -2.34
C LEU A 96 -17.62 -1.31 -1.01
N CYS A 97 -16.43 -1.83 -0.67
CA CYS A 97 -16.21 -2.57 0.57
C CYS A 97 -16.41 -1.70 1.81
N PHE A 98 -16.10 -0.41 1.73
CA PHE A 98 -16.23 0.57 2.83
C PHE A 98 -17.57 1.32 2.83
N ASN A 99 -18.50 0.97 1.94
CA ASN A 99 -19.78 1.67 1.76
C ASN A 99 -19.59 3.19 1.48
N MET A 100 -18.56 3.53 0.72
CA MET A 100 -18.26 4.89 0.25
C MET A 100 -18.84 5.14 -1.14
N THR A 101 -18.98 6.41 -1.51
CA THR A 101 -19.43 6.82 -2.84
C THR A 101 -18.46 6.35 -3.91
N SER A 102 -18.96 5.62 -4.90
CA SER A 102 -18.15 5.17 -6.04
C SER A 102 -17.96 6.29 -7.06
N ARG A 103 -16.93 6.18 -7.90
CA ARG A 103 -16.69 7.15 -8.99
C ARG A 103 -17.80 7.19 -10.03
N TYR A 104 -18.53 6.07 -10.18
CA TYR A 104 -19.68 5.99 -11.10
C TYR A 104 -20.90 6.74 -10.59
N GLU A 105 -21.03 6.88 -9.27
CA GLU A 105 -22.11 7.63 -8.63
C GLU A 105 -21.78 9.12 -8.57
N ASP A 106 -20.57 9.46 -8.11
CA ASP A 106 -20.07 10.83 -8.05
C ASP A 106 -18.53 10.84 -8.15
N ALA A 107 -18.04 11.26 -9.32
CA ALA A 107 -16.61 11.28 -9.59
C ALA A 107 -15.85 12.33 -8.77
N VAL A 108 -16.50 13.44 -8.40
CA VAL A 108 -15.85 14.51 -7.60
C VAL A 108 -15.73 14.05 -6.17
N ALA A 109 -16.83 13.55 -5.59
CA ALA A 109 -16.81 13.03 -4.22
C ALA A 109 -15.84 11.85 -4.07
N ALA A 110 -15.77 10.95 -5.07
CA ALA A 110 -14.82 9.85 -5.07
C ALA A 110 -13.37 10.34 -5.13
N HIS A 111 -13.07 11.38 -5.91
CA HIS A 111 -11.71 11.91 -6.03
C HIS A 111 -11.22 12.60 -4.75
N GLU A 112 -12.14 13.16 -3.97
CA GLU A 112 -11.83 13.87 -2.72
C GLU A 112 -11.90 12.97 -1.47
N ASP A 113 -12.12 11.65 -1.60
CA ASP A 113 -12.37 10.77 -0.46
C ASP A 113 -11.12 10.22 0.25
N GLY A 114 -9.93 10.48 -0.31
CA GLY A 114 -8.64 10.07 0.23
C GLY A 114 -8.37 8.55 0.24
N ILE A 115 -9.21 7.74 -0.42
CA ILE A 115 -9.11 6.26 -0.39
C ILE A 115 -7.80 5.76 -0.99
N TRP A 116 -7.21 6.53 -1.92
CA TRP A 116 -5.94 6.24 -2.57
C TRP A 116 -4.86 5.88 -1.54
N ARG A 117 -4.85 6.56 -0.38
CA ARG A 117 -3.86 6.33 0.68
C ARG A 117 -4.02 4.95 1.32
N THR A 118 -5.25 4.55 1.61
CA THR A 118 -5.55 3.22 2.15
C THR A 118 -5.19 2.14 1.14
N VAL A 119 -5.54 2.35 -0.13
CA VAL A 119 -5.29 1.43 -1.23
C VAL A 119 -3.78 1.19 -1.40
N ILE A 120 -2.96 2.24 -1.49
CA ILE A 120 -1.50 2.07 -1.62
C ILE A 120 -0.88 1.39 -0.40
N LEU A 121 -1.30 1.75 0.82
CA LEU A 121 -0.78 1.18 2.07
C LEU A 121 -1.16 -0.29 2.28
N THR A 122 -2.16 -0.78 1.55
CA THR A 122 -2.60 -2.18 1.56
C THR A 122 -2.31 -2.90 0.25
N SER A 123 -1.66 -2.25 -0.72
CA SER A 123 -1.29 -2.84 -1.99
C SER A 123 0.05 -3.60 -1.92
N PRO A 124 0.43 -4.33 -2.98
CA PRO A 124 1.77 -4.91 -3.12
C PRO A 124 2.92 -3.88 -3.12
N TRP A 125 2.63 -2.59 -3.38
CA TRP A 125 3.64 -1.54 -3.53
C TRP A 125 3.84 -0.63 -2.31
N TRP A 126 3.12 -0.89 -1.24
CA TRP A 126 3.03 -0.09 -0.03
C TRP A 126 4.34 0.41 0.62
N ASP A 127 5.48 -0.25 0.41
CA ASP A 127 6.77 0.15 0.99
C ASP A 127 7.83 0.54 -0.04
N TRP A 128 7.41 0.83 -1.28
CA TRP A 128 8.29 1.47 -2.25
C TRP A 128 8.56 2.93 -1.84
N PRO A 129 9.83 3.36 -1.79
CA PRO A 129 10.21 4.69 -1.33
C PRO A 129 9.69 5.83 -2.22
N GLU A 130 9.36 5.55 -3.48
CA GLU A 130 8.81 6.52 -4.44
C GLU A 130 7.50 7.15 -3.96
N PHE A 131 6.71 6.45 -3.16
CA PHE A 131 5.46 6.99 -2.61
C PHE A 131 5.67 7.86 -1.37
N ALA A 132 6.88 7.91 -0.79
CA ALA A 132 7.11 8.54 0.51
C ALA A 132 6.69 10.02 0.56
N TYR A 133 6.87 10.75 -0.55
CA TYR A 133 6.55 12.18 -0.61
C TYR A 133 5.03 12.47 -0.63
N LEU A 134 4.22 11.49 -1.02
CA LEU A 134 2.76 11.58 -0.98
C LEU A 134 2.25 11.57 0.46
N TYR A 135 2.98 10.91 1.37
CA TYR A 135 2.57 10.79 2.78
C TYR A 135 3.09 11.90 3.66
N VAL A 136 4.29 12.44 3.37
CA VAL A 136 4.95 13.43 4.22
C VAL A 136 5.52 14.58 3.40
N LYS A 137 5.36 15.80 3.92
CA LYS A 137 6.06 16.99 3.42
C LYS A 137 7.02 17.54 4.46
N THR A 138 8.06 18.21 3.98
CA THR A 138 9.03 18.90 4.83
C THR A 138 8.43 20.22 5.31
N ILE A 139 8.45 20.45 6.62
CA ILE A 139 8.04 21.73 7.20
C ILE A 139 9.13 22.76 6.87
N ARG A 140 8.72 23.89 6.29
CA ARG A 140 9.59 24.99 5.90
C ARG A 140 9.18 26.26 6.63
N ASP A 141 10.15 27.11 6.95
CA ASP A 141 9.89 28.44 7.49
C ASP A 141 9.46 29.44 6.39
N ASP A 142 9.19 30.68 6.77
CA ASP A 142 8.75 31.76 5.87
C ASP A 142 9.79 32.11 4.78
N LYS A 143 11.02 31.62 4.90
CA LYS A 143 12.10 31.77 3.91
C LYS A 143 12.27 30.53 3.02
N GLY A 144 11.39 29.53 3.18
CA GLY A 144 11.44 28.27 2.45
C GLY A 144 12.52 27.29 2.95
N ILE A 145 13.16 27.57 4.09
CA ILE A 145 14.24 26.73 4.64
C ILE A 145 13.63 25.59 5.46
N PRO A 146 14.07 24.32 5.27
CA PRO A 146 13.61 23.20 6.08
C PRO A 146 13.84 23.44 7.58
N GLN A 147 12.76 23.39 8.35
CA GLN A 147 12.83 23.49 9.81
C GLN A 147 13.48 22.22 10.39
N ARG A 148 14.26 22.40 11.45
CA ARG A 148 14.92 21.30 12.16
C ARG A 148 14.38 21.17 13.58
N ASP A 149 14.30 19.95 14.09
CA ASP A 149 13.95 19.70 15.48
C ASP A 149 15.15 19.99 16.42
N ILE A 150 14.94 19.82 17.72
CA ILE A 150 15.98 19.99 18.76
C ILE A 150 17.20 19.06 18.57
N ASN A 151 17.06 18.00 17.78
CA ASN A 151 18.11 17.03 17.48
C ASN A 151 18.77 17.29 16.11
N GLY A 152 18.43 18.40 15.45
CA GLY A 152 18.95 18.80 14.14
C GLY A 152 18.36 18.03 12.95
N ARG A 153 17.32 17.22 13.15
CA ARG A 153 16.63 16.45 12.08
C ARG A 153 15.60 17.32 11.39
N ILE A 154 15.41 17.12 10.08
CA ILE A 154 14.41 17.83 9.29
C ILE A 154 13.01 17.47 9.81
N GLN A 155 12.22 18.48 10.17
CA GLN A 155 10.83 18.30 10.58
C GLN A 155 9.98 17.97 9.36
N ARG A 156 9.07 17.01 9.55
CA ARG A 156 8.14 16.53 8.52
C ARG A 156 6.75 16.47 9.12
N GLU A 157 5.76 16.81 8.31
CA GLU A 157 4.36 16.66 8.66
C GLU A 157 3.69 15.68 7.69
N MET A 158 2.66 14.99 8.18
CA MET A 158 1.83 14.14 7.34
C MET A 158 1.02 15.02 6.39
N ARG A 159 0.97 14.60 5.12
CA ARG A 159 0.02 15.19 4.17
C ARG A 159 -1.39 14.68 4.47
N ASP A 160 -2.34 15.55 4.20
CA ASP A 160 -3.76 15.28 4.27
C ASP A 160 -4.16 14.44 3.04
N PRO A 161 -4.67 13.21 3.20
CA PRO A 161 -5.07 12.39 2.05
C PRO A 161 -6.26 12.96 1.27
N TYR A 162 -7.02 13.90 1.83
CA TYR A 162 -8.18 14.54 1.19
C TYR A 162 -7.81 15.73 0.29
N ASP A 163 -6.51 16.04 0.13
CA ASP A 163 -6.01 17.01 -0.86
C ASP A 163 -6.15 16.41 -2.27
N ASP A 164 -7.00 17.02 -3.10
CA ASP A 164 -7.38 16.57 -4.46
C ASP A 164 -6.16 16.29 -5.35
N LYS A 165 -5.12 17.12 -5.24
CA LYS A 165 -3.88 16.97 -6.02
C LYS A 165 -3.12 15.68 -5.73
N LEU A 166 -3.29 15.11 -4.54
CA LEU A 166 -2.52 13.93 -4.14
C LEU A 166 -3.00 12.64 -4.81
N GLU A 167 -4.28 12.51 -5.15
CA GLU A 167 -4.75 11.33 -5.87
C GLU A 167 -4.16 11.30 -7.29
N ASP A 168 -4.14 12.43 -7.99
CA ASP A 168 -3.52 12.53 -9.32
C ASP A 168 -2.01 12.25 -9.28
N GLU A 169 -1.29 12.87 -8.35
CA GLU A 169 0.14 12.60 -8.13
C GLU A 169 0.38 11.14 -7.77
N PHE A 170 -0.49 10.54 -6.96
CA PHE A 170 -0.43 9.12 -6.61
C PHE A 170 -0.56 8.24 -7.86
N MET A 171 -1.55 8.49 -8.71
CA MET A 171 -1.79 7.69 -9.90
C MET A 171 -0.60 7.74 -10.87
N ASP A 172 0.01 8.93 -11.05
CA ASP A 172 1.19 9.11 -11.90
C ASP A 172 2.42 8.35 -11.36
N VAL A 173 2.65 8.42 -10.05
CA VAL A 173 3.75 7.67 -9.42
C VAL A 173 3.48 6.18 -9.50
N TRP A 174 2.25 5.76 -9.19
CA TRP A 174 1.89 4.36 -9.14
C TRP A 174 2.07 3.70 -10.49
N GLU A 175 1.54 4.27 -11.58
CA GLU A 175 1.64 3.68 -12.92
C GLU A 175 3.10 3.49 -13.33
N ARG A 176 3.95 4.50 -13.07
CA ARG A 176 5.38 4.40 -13.30
C ARG A 176 6.03 3.30 -12.46
N VAL A 177 5.74 3.25 -11.16
CA VAL A 177 6.35 2.27 -10.23
C VAL A 177 5.90 0.85 -10.58
N ALA A 178 4.60 0.65 -10.83
CA ALA A 178 4.01 -0.65 -11.14
C ALA A 178 4.59 -1.27 -12.41
N ASN A 179 4.94 -0.46 -13.41
CA ASN A 179 5.51 -0.93 -14.68
C ASN A 179 7.05 -1.00 -14.70
N THR A 180 7.75 -0.46 -13.69
CA THR A 180 9.23 -0.44 -13.65
C THR A 180 9.83 -1.26 -12.51
N ARG A 181 9.04 -1.54 -11.47
CA ARG A 181 9.50 -2.24 -10.27
C ARG A 181 8.90 -3.64 -10.20
N PRO A 182 9.71 -4.70 -10.03
CA PRO A 182 9.18 -6.04 -9.86
C PRO A 182 8.42 -6.15 -8.53
N LEU A 183 7.31 -6.87 -8.53
CA LEU A 183 6.60 -7.19 -7.31
C LEU A 183 7.44 -8.11 -6.43
N ARG A 184 7.44 -7.85 -5.12
CA ARG A 184 8.08 -8.75 -4.15
C ARG A 184 7.21 -9.99 -3.99
N LYS A 185 7.84 -11.16 -4.02
CA LYS A 185 7.18 -12.46 -3.89
C LYS A 185 7.81 -13.28 -2.76
N HIS A 186 6.99 -14.07 -2.10
CA HIS A 186 7.42 -15.14 -1.20
C HIS A 186 8.10 -16.26 -2.01
N ALA A 187 8.79 -17.17 -1.33
CA ALA A 187 9.47 -18.31 -1.96
C ALA A 187 8.52 -19.24 -2.76
N ASN A 188 7.23 -19.25 -2.42
CA ASN A 188 6.18 -20.01 -3.13
C ASN A 188 5.58 -19.25 -4.33
N GLY A 189 6.14 -18.10 -4.72
CA GLY A 189 5.67 -17.28 -5.84
C GLY A 189 4.49 -16.36 -5.53
N ARG A 190 3.88 -16.42 -4.35
CA ARG A 190 2.80 -15.50 -3.95
C ARG A 190 3.36 -14.10 -3.74
N ILE A 191 2.60 -13.08 -4.14
CA ILE A 191 2.94 -11.68 -3.82
C ILE A 191 3.07 -11.45 -2.32
N PHE A 192 4.02 -10.60 -1.94
CA PHE A 192 4.22 -10.18 -0.56
C PHE A 192 3.36 -8.96 -0.25
N LEU A 193 2.44 -9.10 0.70
CA LEU A 193 1.48 -8.07 1.07
C LEU A 193 1.75 -7.49 2.46
N PRO A 194 1.19 -6.31 2.80
CA PRO A 194 1.34 -5.72 4.14
C PRO A 194 0.87 -6.64 5.27
N CYS A 195 -0.24 -7.35 5.07
CA CYS A 195 -0.76 -8.34 6.02
C CYS A 195 0.17 -9.54 6.27
N ASP A 196 1.20 -9.73 5.44
CA ASP A 196 2.18 -10.81 5.61
C ASP A 196 3.36 -10.39 6.47
N ARG A 197 3.49 -9.10 6.84
CA ARG A 197 4.57 -8.68 7.72
C ARG A 197 4.45 -9.43 9.04
N PRO A 198 5.54 -10.08 9.51
CA PRO A 198 5.54 -10.66 10.84
C PRO A 198 5.23 -9.55 11.83
N MET A 199 4.20 -9.76 12.65
CA MET A 199 3.90 -8.86 13.76
C MET A 199 5.16 -8.81 14.63
N VAL A 200 5.90 -7.70 14.54
CA VAL A 200 6.97 -7.43 15.48
C VAL A 200 6.29 -7.42 16.85
N SER A 201 6.64 -8.39 17.71
CA SER A 201 6.09 -8.53 19.05
C SER A 201 5.97 -7.15 19.70
N LYS A 202 4.77 -6.83 20.20
CA LYS A 202 4.41 -5.55 20.84
C LYS A 202 5.23 -5.34 22.12
N THR A 203 6.51 -5.02 21.96
CA THR A 203 7.39 -4.45 22.97
C THR A 203 8.31 -3.43 22.30
N ALA A 204 7.72 -2.48 21.58
CA ALA A 204 8.31 -1.18 21.30
C ALA A 204 7.21 -0.23 20.83
N SER A 205 6.81 0.61 21.78
CA SER A 205 6.05 1.85 21.65
C SER A 205 6.15 2.58 20.29
N THR A 206 4.98 2.96 19.78
CA THR A 206 4.66 4.31 19.27
C THR A 206 5.61 4.95 18.23
N GLY A 207 5.16 5.00 16.97
CA GLY A 207 5.43 6.16 16.10
C GLY A 207 6.76 6.28 15.36
N ALA A 208 7.52 5.21 15.10
CA ALA A 208 8.83 5.32 14.44
C ALA A 208 9.17 4.24 13.39
N ALA A 209 8.19 3.67 12.69
CA ALA A 209 8.43 2.58 11.73
C ALA A 209 8.50 3.02 10.25
N ILE A 210 8.75 4.31 9.96
CA ILE A 210 9.10 4.80 8.61
C ILE A 210 10.34 5.71 8.70
N ALA A 211 11.49 5.15 9.11
CA ALA A 211 12.79 5.83 8.98
C ALA A 211 14.01 4.88 9.04
N ALA A 212 13.83 3.55 8.94
CA ALA A 212 14.93 2.59 9.10
C ALA A 212 15.09 1.69 7.88
N LYS A 213 15.33 2.28 6.71
CA LYS A 213 15.94 1.59 5.55
C LYS A 213 16.64 2.61 4.65
N ALA A 214 17.53 3.39 5.24
CA ALA A 214 18.53 4.18 4.54
C ALA A 214 19.81 4.18 5.37
N ASN A 215 20.46 3.01 5.44
CA ASN A 215 21.88 2.93 5.77
C ASN A 215 22.40 1.56 5.33
N GLY A 216 23.04 1.55 4.17
CA GLY A 216 23.70 0.38 3.60
C GLY A 216 24.73 0.85 2.58
N ASN A 217 25.95 1.07 3.09
CA ASN A 217 27.29 1.14 2.47
C ASN A 217 28.05 2.31 3.12
N GLY A 218 29.02 2.13 4.01
CA GLY A 218 30.03 1.06 4.09
C GLY A 218 31.32 1.56 3.45
N LEU A 219 32.25 2.07 4.26
CA LEU A 219 33.70 2.06 3.99
C LEU A 219 34.42 2.44 5.29
N GLY A 220 35.33 1.56 5.72
CA GLY A 220 35.91 1.56 7.04
C GLY A 220 37.12 2.47 7.21
N SER A 221 37.52 2.62 8.47
CA SER A 221 38.93 2.70 8.83
C SER A 221 39.14 2.11 10.22
N SER A 222 40.19 1.32 10.29
CA SER A 222 40.71 0.59 11.45
C SER A 222 41.56 1.51 12.33
N GLY A 223 41.45 1.38 13.65
CA GLY A 223 42.39 2.02 14.59
C GLY A 223 41.96 1.89 16.06
N PRO A 224 42.80 1.38 16.98
CA PRO A 224 42.37 0.83 18.26
C PRO A 224 42.55 1.80 19.43
N ILE A 225 41.63 1.85 20.40
CA ILE A 225 41.91 2.50 21.69
C ILE A 225 41.36 1.68 22.88
N LYS A 226 42.30 0.97 23.49
CA LYS A 226 42.58 0.75 24.93
C LYS A 226 41.44 0.55 25.92
N ALA A 227 41.52 -0.62 26.56
CA ALA A 227 40.91 -0.99 27.82
C ALA A 227 41.26 -0.01 28.97
N ALA A 228 40.27 0.26 29.82
CA ALA A 228 40.48 0.80 31.16
C ALA A 228 39.82 -0.13 32.18
N THR A 229 40.66 -0.72 33.02
CA THR A 229 40.34 -1.58 34.16
C THR A 229 39.65 -0.78 35.26
N PRO A 230 38.69 -1.36 36.03
CA PRO A 230 38.11 -0.71 37.19
C PRO A 230 39.04 -0.82 38.39
N GLN A 231 39.33 0.30 39.06
CA GLN A 231 40.04 0.30 40.34
C GLN A 231 39.04 0.52 41.48
N ALA A 232 39.00 -0.45 42.38
CA ALA A 232 38.29 -0.43 43.64
C ALA A 232 39.16 0.13 44.78
N ALA A 233 38.46 0.62 45.80
CA ALA A 233 38.83 0.79 47.21
C ALA A 233 39.80 1.92 47.59
N ARG A 234 39.34 2.85 48.43
CA ARG A 234 39.22 2.67 49.88
C ARG A 234 38.20 3.63 50.47
#